data_AF-A0A3P9NMZ9-F1
#
_entry.id   AF-A0A3P9NMZ9-F1
#
_cell.length_a   1.000
_cell.length_b   1.000
_cell.length_c   1.000
_cell.angle_alpha   90.00
_cell.angle_beta   90.00
_cell.angle_gamma   90.00
#
_symmetry.space_group_name_H-M   'P 1'
#
loop_
_entity.id
_entity.type
_entity.pdbx_description
1 polymer ?
#
loop_
_entity_poly.entity_id
_entity_poly.type
_entity_poly.pdbx_seq_one_letter_code
_entity_poly.pdbx_strand_id
1 'polypeptide(L)'
;MFIALPLYSIAGKVIALDTSVVLNQFRAATPSLSPLTGLFFRTLTFLEHDIKPVFVFDGKPPVEKTPVVRNIYSLRVLNCFWGTKDSIELLKCMGVPVIQAPGDAEAQCARLVRDGVVDAVASEDMDTLPFGANVLIRQLNAKKDRYVETLVDLCILLGCDYCDKIPGLGPKRALTLIQKHRTIENVVLHINRQTHPVPLLWKYKEARKIFLDKTETPVTNLVWRELDEEAVVDFLCHTKHVREERIRHRMKTFHEHRENRREERKKEKAEGHMRQTRMDNFFRVTRKRGQVRRNSR
;
A
#
# COMPACT_ATOMS: atom_id res chain seq x y z
N MET A 1 -4.69 -18.27 -8.21
CA MET A 1 -3.70 -18.97 -7.37
C MET A 1 -3.01 -17.93 -6.49
N PHE A 2 -3.26 -17.93 -5.18
CA PHE A 2 -2.60 -17.04 -4.24
C PHE A 2 -1.26 -17.68 -3.86
N ILE A 3 -0.14 -16.99 -4.07
CA ILE A 3 1.17 -17.48 -3.66
C ILE A 3 1.55 -16.69 -2.42
N ALA A 4 1.62 -17.38 -1.27
CA ALA A 4 2.36 -16.93 -0.10
C ALA A 4 3.82 -16.74 -0.46
N LEU A 5 4.25 -15.49 -0.54
CA LEU A 5 5.64 -15.15 -0.73
C LEU A 5 6.29 -15.08 0.66
N PRO A 6 7.28 -15.94 0.96
CA PRO A 6 8.03 -15.81 2.20
C PRO A 6 8.65 -14.41 2.29
N LEU A 7 8.73 -13.81 3.49
CA LEU A 7 9.35 -12.49 3.73
C LEU A 7 10.74 -12.36 3.08
N TYR A 8 11.47 -13.46 2.99
CA TYR A 8 12.77 -13.52 2.35
C TYR A 8 12.76 -13.21 0.84
N SER A 9 11.65 -13.47 0.14
CA SER A 9 11.50 -13.16 -1.29
C SER A 9 11.40 -11.66 -1.60
N ILE A 10 11.10 -10.84 -0.59
CA ILE A 10 11.04 -9.38 -0.67
C ILE A 10 12.21 -8.71 0.07
N ALA A 11 13.23 -9.47 0.47
CA ALA A 11 14.45 -8.91 1.04
C ALA A 11 15.16 -7.99 0.01
N GLY A 12 15.67 -6.86 0.48
CA GLY A 12 16.30 -5.81 -0.32
C GLY A 12 15.32 -4.88 -1.04
N LYS A 13 14.01 -5.09 -0.89
CA LYS A 13 12.96 -4.32 -1.58
C LYS A 13 12.50 -3.12 -0.76
N VAL A 14 12.16 -2.03 -1.46
CA VAL A 14 11.53 -0.84 -0.90
C VAL A 14 10.02 -1.01 -0.99
N ILE A 15 9.33 -0.93 0.15
CA ILE A 15 7.90 -1.21 0.24
C ILE A 15 7.17 0.00 0.80
N ALA A 16 6.20 0.53 0.06
CA ALA A 16 5.31 1.58 0.55
C ALA A 16 4.17 0.97 1.37
N LEU A 17 3.90 1.53 2.54
CA LEU A 17 2.84 1.09 3.44
C LEU A 17 1.84 2.23 3.64
N ASP A 18 0.56 1.90 3.52
CA ASP A 18 -0.49 2.79 3.99
C ASP A 18 -0.54 2.76 5.52
N THR A 19 -0.21 3.90 6.14
CA THR A 19 -0.08 3.97 7.59
C THR A 19 -1.42 3.90 8.30
N SER A 20 -2.49 4.46 7.72
CA SER A 20 -3.80 4.45 8.37
C SER A 20 -4.35 3.02 8.43
N VAL A 21 -4.15 2.25 7.36
CA VAL A 21 -4.46 0.82 7.28
C VAL A 21 -3.65 0.02 8.31
N VAL A 22 -2.34 0.23 8.35
CA VAL A 22 -1.45 -0.47 9.31
C VAL A 22 -1.85 -0.19 10.76
N LEU A 23 -2.12 1.07 11.11
CA LEU A 23 -2.55 1.43 12.46
C LEU A 23 -3.92 0.84 12.81
N ASN A 24 -4.86 0.84 11.88
CA ASN A 24 -6.18 0.24 12.08
C ASN A 24 -6.10 -1.29 12.26
N GLN A 25 -5.20 -1.96 11.53
CA GLN A 25 -4.93 -3.39 11.74
C GLN A 25 -4.43 -3.68 13.15
N PHE A 26 -3.50 -2.87 13.68
CA PHE A 26 -3.03 -3.05 15.05
C PHE A 26 -4.12 -2.77 16.09
N ARG A 27 -4.96 -1.74 15.89
CA ARG A 27 -6.10 -1.47 16.75
C ARG A 27 -7.07 -2.65 16.80
N ALA A 28 -7.30 -3.31 15.66
CA ALA A 28 -8.18 -4.47 15.58
C ALA A 28 -7.57 -5.74 16.17
N ALA A 29 -6.29 -6.00 15.90
CA ALA A 29 -5.60 -7.22 16.33
C ALA A 29 -5.20 -7.21 17.81
N THR A 30 -4.79 -6.05 18.33
CA THR A 30 -4.33 -5.89 19.71
C THR A 30 -4.96 -4.66 20.35
N PRO A 31 -6.27 -4.69 20.69
CA PRO A 31 -6.98 -3.52 21.20
C PRO A 31 -6.47 -3.05 22.58
N SER A 32 -5.80 -3.93 23.34
CA SER A 32 -5.20 -3.63 24.64
C SER A 32 -3.82 -2.97 24.56
N LEU A 33 -3.18 -2.97 23.39
CA LEU A 33 -1.85 -2.40 23.17
C LEU A 33 -1.93 -1.15 22.30
N SER A 34 -1.01 -0.22 22.54
CA SER A 34 -0.90 0.97 21.70
C SER A 34 -0.54 0.58 20.26
N PRO A 35 -1.24 1.12 19.24
CA PRO A 35 -0.89 0.90 17.83
C PRO A 35 0.54 1.34 17.49
N LEU A 36 1.09 2.30 18.22
CA LEU A 36 2.49 2.76 18.08
C LEU A 36 3.48 1.67 18.49
N THR A 37 3.14 0.90 19.53
CA THR A 37 3.93 -0.27 19.91
C THR A 37 3.95 -1.26 18.76
N GLY A 38 2.78 -1.58 18.18
CA GLY A 38 2.68 -2.43 16.99
C GLY A 38 3.53 -1.91 15.81
N LEU A 39 3.47 -0.61 15.55
CA LEU A 39 4.24 0.07 14.52
C LEU A 39 5.76 -0.06 14.75
N PHE A 40 6.23 0.15 15.98
CA PHE A 40 7.62 -0.04 16.38
C PHE A 40 8.11 -1.47 16.13
N PHE A 41 7.42 -2.46 16.71
CA PHE A 41 7.83 -3.87 16.57
C PHE A 41 7.83 -4.32 15.11
N ARG A 42 6.80 -3.94 14.34
CA ARG A 42 6.67 -4.30 12.93
C ARG A 42 7.75 -3.66 12.06
N THR A 43 8.07 -2.40 12.31
CA THR A 43 9.11 -1.67 11.57
C THR A 43 10.46 -2.32 11.79
N LEU A 44 10.80 -2.69 13.03
CA LEU A 44 12.04 -3.45 13.31
C LEU A 44 12.06 -4.80 12.56
N THR A 45 10.94 -5.52 12.55
CA THR A 45 10.84 -6.78 11.80
C THR A 45 11.07 -6.59 10.29
N PHE A 46 10.56 -5.52 9.68
CA PHE A 46 10.88 -5.22 8.28
C PHE A 46 12.38 -5.01 8.07
N LEU A 47 12.99 -4.17 8.92
CA LEU A 47 14.41 -3.85 8.82
C LEU A 47 15.31 -5.08 9.04
N GLU A 48 14.95 -6.00 9.94
CA GLU A 48 15.65 -7.30 10.13
C GLU A 48 15.64 -8.16 8.87
N HIS A 49 14.51 -8.15 8.16
CA HIS A 49 14.33 -8.88 6.93
C HIS A 49 14.92 -8.17 5.71
N ASP A 50 15.68 -7.08 5.93
CA ASP A 50 16.27 -6.23 4.88
C ASP A 50 15.20 -5.63 3.95
N ILE A 51 13.99 -5.45 4.47
CA ILE A 51 12.91 -4.75 3.80
C ILE A 51 13.01 -3.29 4.20
N LYS A 52 12.91 -2.39 3.21
CA LYS A 52 13.00 -0.94 3.42
C LYS A 52 11.59 -0.33 3.39
N PRO A 53 10.92 -0.19 4.54
CA PRO A 53 9.57 0.36 4.58
C PRO A 53 9.59 1.87 4.30
N VAL A 54 8.54 2.36 3.64
CA VAL A 54 8.20 3.78 3.50
C VAL A 54 6.77 3.95 3.96
N PHE A 55 6.54 4.80 4.95
CA PHE A 55 5.20 5.00 5.49
C PHE A 55 4.53 6.20 4.81
N VAL A 56 3.35 5.99 4.26
CA VAL A 56 2.54 7.02 3.60
C VAL A 56 1.35 7.35 4.48
N PHE A 57 1.14 8.64 4.75
CA PHE A 57 0.04 9.14 5.56
C PHE A 57 -0.99 9.86 4.67
N ASP A 58 -2.26 9.70 5.02
CA ASP A 58 -3.37 10.39 4.36
C ASP A 58 -3.27 11.90 4.53
N GLY A 59 -3.51 12.62 3.43
CA GLY A 59 -3.63 14.07 3.37
C GLY A 59 -5.06 14.56 3.55
N LYS A 60 -5.40 15.61 2.80
CA LYS A 60 -6.76 16.16 2.83
C LYS A 60 -7.65 15.28 1.95
N PRO A 61 -8.74 14.69 2.47
CA PRO A 61 -9.59 13.83 1.66
C PRO A 61 -10.22 14.63 0.50
N PRO A 62 -10.43 13.99 -0.67
CA PRO A 62 -11.08 14.63 -1.79
C PRO A 62 -12.54 14.99 -1.45
N VAL A 63 -13.06 16.03 -2.09
CA VAL A 63 -14.41 16.58 -1.80
C VAL A 63 -15.49 15.52 -2.03
N GLU A 64 -15.27 14.65 -2.99
CA GLU A 64 -16.11 13.53 -3.39
C GLU A 64 -16.27 12.49 -2.26
N LYS A 65 -15.30 12.37 -1.35
CA LYS A 65 -15.35 11.44 -0.21
C LYS A 65 -16.18 11.99 0.96
N THR A 66 -16.43 13.30 0.99
CA THR A 66 -17.17 13.99 2.07
C THR A 66 -18.44 13.27 2.56
N PRO A 67 -19.35 12.77 1.71
CA PRO A 67 -20.55 12.06 2.18
C PRO A 67 -20.24 10.77 2.94
N VAL A 68 -19.24 9.99 2.51
CA VAL A 68 -18.79 8.76 3.20
C VAL A 68 -18.15 9.13 4.53
N VAL A 69 -17.27 10.13 4.51
CA VAL A 69 -16.56 10.53 5.73
C VAL A 69 -17.54 11.16 6.74
N ARG A 70 -18.61 11.84 6.31
CA ARG A 70 -19.58 12.53 7.20
C ARG A 70 -20.26 11.57 8.18
N ASN A 71 -20.50 10.33 7.75
CA ASN A 71 -21.05 9.27 8.62
C ASN A 71 -20.03 8.72 9.64
N ILE A 72 -18.74 9.02 9.47
CA ILE A 72 -17.61 8.53 10.28
C ILE A 72 -16.98 9.69 11.10
N TYR A 73 -17.30 10.95 10.77
CA TYR A 73 -16.53 12.16 11.10
C TYR A 73 -16.60 12.63 12.56
N SER A 74 -17.63 12.30 13.36
CA SER A 74 -17.79 12.97 14.67
C SER A 74 -16.84 12.45 15.76
N LEU A 75 -16.38 11.18 15.70
CA LEU A 75 -15.55 10.58 16.76
C LEU A 75 -14.10 10.26 16.34
N ARG A 76 -13.82 10.04 15.04
CA ARG A 76 -12.49 9.58 14.58
C ARG A 76 -11.51 10.70 14.24
N VAL A 77 -11.96 11.89 13.87
CA VAL A 77 -11.08 12.95 13.33
C VAL A 77 -10.27 13.68 14.39
N LEU A 78 -10.82 13.87 15.59
CA LEU A 78 -10.03 14.34 16.73
C LEU A 78 -8.93 13.31 17.08
N ASN A 79 -9.25 12.02 17.15
CA ASN A 79 -8.27 10.99 17.49
C ASN A 79 -7.22 10.68 16.39
N CYS A 80 -7.55 10.87 15.11
CA CYS A 80 -6.58 10.67 14.01
C CYS A 80 -5.52 11.77 13.97
N PHE A 81 -5.87 13.02 14.28
CA PHE A 81 -4.91 14.13 14.18
C PHE A 81 -3.78 14.01 15.23
N TRP A 82 -4.10 13.54 16.44
CA TRP A 82 -3.10 13.27 17.48
C TRP A 82 -2.32 11.98 17.21
N GLY A 83 -3.00 10.89 16.82
CA GLY A 83 -2.35 9.60 16.53
C GLY A 83 -1.38 9.63 15.34
N THR A 84 -1.63 10.50 14.36
CA THR A 84 -0.75 10.68 13.20
C THR A 84 0.57 11.35 13.58
N LYS A 85 0.55 12.36 14.46
CA LYS A 85 1.78 13.05 14.89
C LYS A 85 2.72 12.12 15.66
N ASP A 86 2.18 11.41 16.64
CA ASP A 86 2.93 10.43 17.43
C ASP A 86 3.57 9.33 16.53
N SER A 87 2.83 8.88 15.51
CA SER A 87 3.33 7.87 14.58
C SER A 87 4.46 8.41 13.70
N ILE A 88 4.33 9.65 13.21
CA ILE A 88 5.37 10.30 12.41
C ILE A 88 6.64 10.50 13.22
N GLU A 89 6.52 10.96 14.47
CA GLU A 89 7.64 11.19 15.37
C GLU A 89 8.38 9.87 15.68
N LEU A 90 7.64 8.82 16.05
CA LEU A 90 8.22 7.50 16.25
C LEU A 90 8.98 7.01 15.01
N LEU A 91 8.38 7.10 13.81
CA LEU A 91 9.02 6.65 12.57
C LEU A 91 10.28 7.46 12.22
N LYS A 92 10.30 8.76 12.56
CA LYS A 92 11.49 9.61 12.41
C LYS A 92 12.60 9.17 13.37
N CYS A 93 12.30 8.89 14.63
CA CYS A 93 13.27 8.33 15.59
C CYS A 93 13.79 6.95 15.14
N MET A 94 12.92 6.16 14.48
CA MET A 94 13.31 4.90 13.87
C MET A 94 14.15 5.02 12.59
N GLY A 95 14.38 6.24 12.09
CA GLY A 95 15.16 6.50 10.89
C GLY A 95 14.47 6.08 9.59
N VAL A 96 13.15 5.91 9.59
CA VAL A 96 12.39 5.44 8.42
C VAL A 96 11.71 6.62 7.71
N PRO A 97 11.76 6.69 6.37
CA PRO A 97 11.14 7.79 5.62
C PRO A 97 9.62 7.75 5.72
N VAL A 98 9.06 8.95 5.84
CA VAL A 98 7.63 9.22 5.91
C VAL A 98 7.24 10.16 4.78
N ILE A 99 6.15 9.84 4.10
CA ILE A 99 5.54 10.68 3.06
C ILE A 99 4.15 11.12 3.51
N GLN A 100 3.87 12.40 3.37
CA GLN A 100 2.54 12.95 3.52
C GLN A 100 1.89 13.02 2.14
N ALA A 101 0.81 12.27 1.91
CA ALA A 101 0.06 12.34 0.66
C ALA A 101 -0.72 13.65 0.56
N PRO A 102 -1.00 14.17 -0.66
CA PRO A 102 -1.89 15.33 -0.84
C PRO A 102 -3.36 14.96 -0.60
N GLY A 103 -3.75 13.73 -0.95
CA GLY A 103 -5.09 13.16 -0.79
C GLY A 103 -5.02 11.80 -0.08
N ASP A 104 -5.56 10.75 -0.69
CA ASP A 104 -5.50 9.40 -0.12
C ASP A 104 -4.07 8.80 -0.20
N ALA A 105 -3.63 8.13 0.87
CA ALA A 105 -2.32 7.49 0.96
C ALA A 105 -2.17 6.38 -0.09
N GLU A 106 -3.23 5.63 -0.38
CA GLU A 106 -3.25 4.58 -1.39
C GLU A 106 -2.89 5.08 -2.80
N ALA A 107 -3.39 6.25 -3.18
CA ALA A 107 -3.08 6.87 -4.46
C ALA A 107 -1.59 7.22 -4.55
N GLN A 108 -1.03 7.78 -3.46
CA GLN A 108 0.40 8.10 -3.38
C GLN A 108 1.26 6.82 -3.38
N CYS A 109 0.87 5.78 -2.65
CA CYS A 109 1.52 4.47 -2.67
C CYS A 109 1.57 3.87 -4.08
N ALA A 110 0.44 3.86 -4.78
CA ALA A 110 0.33 3.37 -6.15
C ALA A 110 1.22 4.16 -7.12
N ARG A 111 1.30 5.48 -6.93
CA ARG A 111 2.17 6.36 -7.71
C ARG A 111 3.65 6.05 -7.50
N LEU A 112 4.08 5.88 -6.24
CA LEU A 112 5.48 5.55 -5.92
C LEU A 112 5.94 4.25 -6.60
N VAL A 113 5.07 3.24 -6.69
CA VAL A 113 5.39 1.99 -7.41
C VAL A 113 5.46 2.22 -8.92
N ARG A 114 4.52 3.02 -9.46
CA ARG A 114 4.47 3.34 -10.89
C ARG A 114 5.72 4.09 -11.36
N ASP A 115 6.19 5.02 -10.54
CA ASP A 115 7.38 5.85 -10.80
C ASP A 115 8.69 5.08 -10.53
N GLY A 116 8.60 3.88 -9.97
CA GLY A 116 9.76 3.03 -9.66
C GLY A 116 10.56 3.50 -8.44
N VAL A 117 10.00 4.39 -7.63
CA VAL A 117 10.60 4.88 -6.38
C VAL A 117 10.55 3.78 -5.31
N VAL A 118 9.49 2.97 -5.32
CA VAL A 118 9.33 1.80 -4.45
C VAL A 118 8.99 0.55 -5.29
N ASP A 119 9.33 -0.63 -4.79
CA ASP A 119 9.14 -1.89 -5.52
C ASP A 119 7.70 -2.41 -5.45
N ALA A 120 6.99 -2.17 -4.34
CA ALA A 120 5.62 -2.63 -4.12
C ALA A 120 4.88 -1.81 -3.07
N VAL A 121 3.54 -1.88 -3.10
CA VAL A 121 2.67 -1.41 -2.02
C VAL A 121 2.31 -2.58 -1.12
N ALA A 122 2.37 -2.40 0.20
CA ALA A 122 1.77 -3.31 1.18
C ALA A 122 0.52 -2.63 1.78
N SER A 123 -0.65 -3.04 1.29
CA SER A 123 -1.95 -2.60 1.81
C SER A 123 -2.94 -3.75 1.68
N GLU A 124 -3.86 -3.88 2.64
CA GLU A 124 -5.00 -4.80 2.51
C GLU A 124 -6.14 -4.21 1.68
N ASP A 125 -6.14 -2.89 1.53
CA ASP A 125 -7.14 -2.18 0.74
C ASP A 125 -6.82 -2.32 -0.75
N MET A 126 -7.85 -2.76 -1.48
CA MET A 126 -7.74 -3.06 -2.90
C MET A 126 -7.79 -1.81 -3.78
N ASP A 127 -8.10 -0.65 -3.21
CA ASP A 127 -8.29 0.61 -3.92
C ASP A 127 -6.95 1.15 -4.46
N THR A 128 -5.83 0.68 -3.93
CA THR A 128 -4.50 0.83 -4.54
C THR A 128 -4.41 0.33 -6.00
N LEU A 129 -5.19 -0.69 -6.39
CA LEU A 129 -5.16 -1.29 -7.73
C LEU A 129 -5.73 -0.36 -8.82
N PRO A 130 -6.95 0.23 -8.68
CA PRO A 130 -7.45 1.21 -9.65
C PRO A 130 -6.59 2.49 -9.71
N PHE A 131 -5.88 2.84 -8.62
CA PHE A 131 -4.81 3.85 -8.67
C PHE A 131 -3.55 3.41 -9.42
N GLY A 132 -3.51 2.17 -9.94
CA GLY A 132 -2.45 1.68 -10.81
C GLY A 132 -1.24 1.10 -10.09
N ALA A 133 -1.38 0.65 -8.83
CA ALA A 133 -0.35 -0.12 -8.16
C ALA A 133 -0.16 -1.46 -8.90
N ASN A 134 0.96 -1.61 -9.61
CA ASN A 134 1.24 -2.82 -10.39
C ASN A 134 1.84 -3.97 -9.57
N VAL A 135 2.17 -3.73 -8.29
CA VAL A 135 2.63 -4.75 -7.34
C VAL A 135 2.02 -4.44 -5.97
N LEU A 136 1.01 -5.22 -5.60
CA LEU A 136 0.35 -5.15 -4.30
C LEU A 136 0.69 -6.41 -3.50
N ILE A 137 1.16 -6.22 -2.27
CA ILE A 137 1.46 -7.25 -1.28
C ILE A 137 0.32 -7.26 -0.26
N ARG A 138 -0.42 -8.37 -0.19
CA ARG A 138 -1.49 -8.61 0.79
C ARG A 138 -1.17 -9.84 1.59
N GLN A 139 -1.18 -9.79 2.93
CA GLN A 139 -0.81 -10.93 3.76
C GLN A 139 0.51 -11.62 3.30
N LEU A 140 1.49 -10.84 2.79
CA LEU A 140 2.72 -11.33 2.14
C LEU A 140 2.53 -12.09 0.81
N ASN A 141 1.47 -11.82 0.05
CA ASN A 141 1.21 -12.41 -1.26
C ASN A 141 1.28 -11.30 -2.32
N ALA A 142 2.17 -11.41 -3.30
CA ALA A 142 2.22 -10.44 -4.41
C ALA A 142 1.32 -10.86 -5.58
N LYS A 143 0.53 -9.92 -6.10
CA LYS A 143 -0.15 -10.04 -7.41
C LYS A 143 0.28 -8.91 -8.33
N LYS A 144 0.37 -9.22 -9.64
CA LYS A 144 0.73 -8.28 -10.70
C LYS A 144 -0.33 -8.36 -11.79
N ASP A 145 -1.22 -7.37 -11.82
CA ASP A 145 -2.24 -7.25 -12.87
C ASP A 145 -2.06 -5.94 -13.65
N ARG A 146 -2.41 -5.96 -14.95
CA ARG A 146 -2.21 -4.85 -15.90
C ARG A 146 -3.43 -4.61 -16.79
N TYR A 147 -4.47 -4.00 -16.23
CA TYR A 147 -5.55 -3.37 -17.01
C TYR A 147 -6.09 -2.20 -16.20
N VAL A 148 -5.65 -0.96 -16.45
CA VAL A 148 -5.91 0.16 -15.51
C VAL A 148 -7.29 0.78 -15.76
N GLU A 149 -7.64 1.11 -17.00
CA GLU A 149 -8.88 1.87 -17.28
C GLU A 149 -10.16 1.03 -17.13
N THR A 150 -10.20 -0.18 -17.68
CA THR A 150 -11.35 -1.09 -17.51
C THR A 150 -11.51 -1.54 -16.05
N LEU A 151 -10.41 -1.57 -15.27
CA LEU A 151 -10.46 -1.89 -13.85
C LEU A 151 -11.04 -0.73 -13.04
N VAL A 152 -10.67 0.52 -13.33
CA VAL A 152 -11.25 1.70 -12.68
C VAL A 152 -12.77 1.71 -12.85
N ASP A 153 -13.25 1.51 -14.06
CA ASP A 153 -14.69 1.46 -14.34
C ASP A 153 -15.39 0.31 -13.62
N LEU A 154 -14.73 -0.85 -13.53
CA LEU A 154 -15.23 -1.98 -12.74
C LEU A 154 -15.29 -1.63 -11.24
N CYS A 155 -14.25 -1.03 -10.66
CA CYS A 155 -14.21 -0.64 -9.25
C CYS A 155 -15.33 0.36 -8.92
N ILE A 156 -15.56 1.34 -9.80
CA ILE A 156 -16.66 2.30 -9.63
C ILE A 156 -18.03 1.59 -9.67
N LEU A 157 -18.22 0.61 -10.57
CA LEU A 157 -19.46 -0.18 -10.65
C LEU A 157 -19.71 -1.07 -9.41
N LEU A 158 -18.64 -1.61 -8.82
CA LEU A 158 -18.71 -2.40 -7.59
C LEU A 158 -19.02 -1.54 -6.35
N GLY A 159 -18.77 -0.24 -6.46
CA GLY A 159 -18.90 0.75 -5.40
C GLY A 159 -17.52 1.16 -4.89
N CYS A 160 -17.23 2.46 -4.99
CA CYS A 160 -16.03 3.09 -4.45
C CYS A 160 -16.42 4.21 -3.48
N ASP A 161 -15.43 4.77 -2.78
CA ASP A 161 -15.65 5.81 -1.77
C ASP A 161 -15.98 7.20 -2.36
N TYR A 162 -15.88 7.39 -3.68
CA TYR A 162 -15.96 8.70 -4.33
C TYR A 162 -17.30 9.01 -5.00
N CYS A 163 -18.17 8.01 -5.20
CA CYS A 163 -19.48 8.24 -5.79
C CYS A 163 -20.48 7.14 -5.41
N ASP A 164 -21.76 7.40 -5.70
CA ASP A 164 -22.81 6.39 -5.57
C ASP A 164 -22.54 5.14 -6.43
N LYS A 165 -23.26 4.06 -6.14
CA LYS A 165 -23.26 2.84 -6.96
C LYS A 165 -24.65 2.54 -7.48
N ILE A 166 -24.73 1.73 -8.52
CA ILE A 166 -26.01 1.26 -9.07
C ILE A 166 -26.63 0.25 -8.08
N PRO A 167 -27.79 0.55 -7.47
CA PRO A 167 -28.43 -0.37 -6.53
C PRO A 167 -28.80 -1.70 -7.20
N GLY A 168 -28.63 -2.80 -6.46
CA GLY A 168 -28.90 -4.15 -6.97
C GLY A 168 -27.83 -4.71 -7.92
N LEU A 169 -26.82 -3.92 -8.31
CA LEU A 169 -25.77 -4.40 -9.20
C LEU A 169 -24.67 -5.14 -8.41
N GLY A 170 -24.69 -6.47 -8.48
CA GLY A 170 -23.70 -7.33 -7.82
C GLY A 170 -22.40 -7.57 -8.64
N PRO A 171 -21.33 -8.09 -8.01
CA PRO A 171 -20.02 -8.20 -8.64
C PRO A 171 -19.95 -9.04 -9.92
N LYS A 172 -20.64 -10.20 -9.95
CA LYS A 172 -20.67 -11.08 -11.14
C LYS A 172 -21.28 -10.36 -12.35
N ARG A 173 -22.34 -9.59 -12.11
CA ARG A 173 -23.07 -8.88 -13.16
C ARG A 173 -22.31 -7.64 -13.62
N ALA A 174 -21.73 -6.88 -12.68
CA ALA A 174 -20.84 -5.75 -12.99
C ALA A 174 -19.67 -6.20 -13.88
N LEU A 175 -19.02 -7.32 -13.54
CA LEU A 175 -17.93 -7.90 -14.34
C LEU A 175 -18.39 -8.30 -15.75
N THR A 176 -19.54 -8.96 -15.87
CA THR A 176 -20.08 -9.37 -17.17
C THR A 176 -20.39 -8.16 -18.06
N LEU A 177 -20.99 -7.12 -17.46
CA LEU A 177 -21.34 -5.89 -18.17
C LEU A 177 -20.10 -5.12 -18.61
N ILE A 178 -19.09 -4.96 -17.76
CA ILE A 178 -17.87 -4.24 -18.15
C ILE A 178 -17.05 -5.03 -19.19
N GLN A 179 -17.04 -6.37 -19.12
CA GLN A 179 -16.39 -7.20 -20.14
C GLN A 179 -17.06 -7.04 -21.51
N LYS A 180 -18.39 -6.92 -21.55
CA LYS A 180 -19.18 -6.75 -22.78
C LYS A 180 -19.12 -5.33 -23.33
N HIS A 181 -19.25 -4.32 -22.46
CA HIS A 181 -19.50 -2.93 -22.84
C HIS A 181 -18.28 -2.01 -22.69
N ARG A 182 -17.23 -2.48 -22.00
CA ARG A 182 -15.92 -1.83 -21.79
C ARG A 182 -15.90 -0.55 -20.95
N THR A 183 -16.93 0.28 -21.00
CA THR A 183 -17.02 1.56 -20.29
C THR A 183 -18.32 1.69 -19.51
N ILE A 184 -18.32 2.49 -18.43
CA ILE A 184 -19.54 2.79 -17.66
C ILE A 184 -20.62 3.42 -18.54
N GLU A 185 -20.23 4.32 -19.45
CA GLU A 185 -21.14 4.97 -20.40
C GLU A 185 -21.95 3.94 -21.19
N ASN A 186 -21.27 2.93 -21.74
CA ASN A 186 -21.92 1.87 -22.50
C ASN A 186 -22.74 0.94 -21.60
N VAL A 187 -22.30 0.68 -20.37
CA VAL A 187 -23.06 -0.11 -19.39
C VAL A 187 -24.39 0.58 -19.07
N VAL A 188 -24.37 1.89 -18.82
CA VAL A 188 -25.57 2.70 -18.50
C VAL A 188 -26.58 2.74 -19.65
N LEU A 189 -26.14 2.63 -20.90
CA LEU A 189 -27.02 2.54 -22.07
C LEU A 189 -27.72 1.17 -22.18
N HIS A 190 -27.09 0.09 -21.70
CA HIS A 190 -27.57 -1.28 -21.90
C HIS A 190 -28.11 -1.95 -20.62
N ILE A 191 -28.07 -1.26 -19.49
CA ILE A 191 -28.56 -1.77 -18.22
C ILE A 191 -30.09 -1.67 -18.15
N ASN A 192 -30.72 -2.69 -17.57
CA ASN A 192 -32.15 -2.65 -17.29
C ASN A 192 -32.43 -1.72 -16.10
N ARG A 193 -32.92 -0.51 -16.40
CA ARG A 193 -33.19 0.55 -15.41
C ARG A 193 -34.34 0.25 -14.44
N GLN A 194 -35.24 -0.68 -14.78
CA GLN A 194 -36.32 -1.10 -13.87
C GLN A 194 -35.77 -1.92 -12.70
N THR A 195 -34.76 -2.75 -12.97
CA THR A 195 -34.13 -3.60 -11.96
C THR A 195 -32.91 -2.95 -11.30
N HIS A 196 -32.22 -2.08 -12.04
CA HIS A 196 -30.98 -1.43 -11.62
C HIS A 196 -31.07 0.07 -11.96
N PRO A 197 -31.77 0.86 -11.14
CA PRO A 197 -31.95 2.28 -11.40
C PRO A 197 -30.61 3.01 -11.31
N VAL A 198 -30.27 3.76 -12.35
CA VAL A 198 -29.04 4.57 -12.39
C VAL A 198 -29.29 5.88 -11.62
N PRO A 199 -28.39 6.30 -10.71
CA PRO A 199 -28.57 7.56 -9.98
C PRO A 199 -28.66 8.77 -10.93
N LEU A 200 -29.60 9.69 -10.68
CA LEU A 200 -29.93 10.83 -11.54
C LEU A 200 -28.75 11.80 -11.76
N LEU A 201 -27.85 11.93 -10.79
CA LEU A 201 -26.66 12.78 -10.83
C LEU A 201 -25.41 11.96 -10.50
N TRP A 202 -25.24 10.81 -11.16
CA TRP A 202 -24.15 9.91 -10.86
C TRP A 202 -22.79 10.49 -11.26
N LYS A 203 -21.99 10.88 -10.26
CA LYS A 203 -20.65 11.50 -10.41
C LYS A 203 -19.52 10.50 -10.67
N TYR A 204 -19.76 9.50 -11.51
CA TYR A 204 -18.76 8.47 -11.80
C TYR A 204 -17.58 9.01 -12.62
N LYS A 205 -17.77 10.10 -13.38
CA LYS A 205 -16.71 10.72 -14.18
C LYS A 205 -15.68 11.43 -13.31
N GLU A 206 -16.16 12.07 -12.25
CA GLU A 206 -15.35 12.72 -11.22
C GLU A 206 -14.56 11.65 -10.44
N ALA A 207 -15.22 10.57 -10.02
CA ALA A 207 -14.54 9.42 -9.39
C ALA A 207 -13.47 8.82 -10.31
N ARG A 208 -13.78 8.61 -11.60
CA ARG A 208 -12.81 8.14 -12.59
C ARG A 208 -11.62 9.09 -12.72
N LYS A 209 -11.87 10.40 -12.72
CA LYS A 209 -10.80 11.41 -12.76
C LYS A 209 -9.87 11.27 -11.57
N ILE A 210 -10.37 11.02 -10.36
CA ILE A 210 -9.54 10.80 -9.16
C ILE A 210 -8.59 9.61 -9.35
N PHE A 211 -9.11 8.46 -9.80
CA PHE A 211 -8.28 7.26 -10.01
C PHE A 211 -7.24 7.42 -11.13
N LEU A 212 -7.60 8.15 -12.19
CA LEU A 212 -6.74 8.35 -13.35
C LEU A 212 -5.84 9.59 -13.24
N ASP A 213 -6.05 10.43 -12.22
CA ASP A 213 -5.26 11.64 -12.04
C ASP A 213 -3.78 11.27 -11.90
N LYS A 214 -2.94 12.04 -12.58
CA LYS A 214 -1.49 11.87 -12.60
C LYS A 214 -0.78 13.07 -12.00
N THR A 215 -1.49 13.95 -11.29
CA THR A 215 -0.93 15.12 -10.60
C THR A 215 0.46 14.79 -10.04
N GLU A 216 1.46 15.50 -10.56
CA GLU A 216 2.86 15.27 -10.25
C GLU A 216 3.14 15.92 -8.89
N THR A 217 3.16 15.11 -7.84
CA THR A 217 3.81 15.52 -6.59
C THR A 217 5.30 15.34 -6.74
N PRO A 218 6.12 16.30 -6.26
CA PRO A 218 7.57 16.17 -6.33
C PRO A 218 8.01 14.92 -5.59
N VAL A 219 8.80 14.08 -6.27
CA VAL A 219 9.31 12.83 -5.71
C VAL A 219 10.26 13.15 -4.57
N THR A 220 9.92 12.72 -3.36
CA THR A 220 10.78 12.87 -2.19
C THR A 220 11.91 11.85 -2.23
N ASN A 221 13.15 12.30 -2.04
CA ASN A 221 14.28 11.38 -1.84
C ASN A 221 14.06 10.57 -0.55
N LEU A 222 13.93 9.26 -0.70
CA LEU A 222 13.75 8.35 0.42
C LEU A 222 15.10 8.05 1.07
N VAL A 223 15.26 8.44 2.33
CA VAL A 223 16.48 8.23 3.10
C VAL A 223 16.15 7.42 4.35
N TRP A 224 16.79 6.27 4.49
CA TRP A 224 16.79 5.47 5.72
C TRP A 224 18.04 5.81 6.52
N ARG A 225 17.85 6.11 7.79
CA ARG A 225 18.91 6.44 8.75
C ARG A 225 19.05 5.33 9.78
N GLU A 226 20.07 5.44 10.61
CA GLU A 226 20.19 4.58 11.78
C GLU A 226 19.12 4.92 12.81
N LEU A 227 18.72 3.90 13.57
CA LEU A 227 17.75 3.98 14.65
C LEU A 227 18.35 4.81 15.79
N ASP A 228 17.64 5.85 16.23
CA ASP A 228 17.97 6.58 17.45
C ASP A 228 17.32 5.86 18.64
N GLU A 229 18.10 5.01 19.30
CA GLU A 229 17.60 4.14 20.38
C GLU A 229 17.10 4.95 21.59
N GLU A 230 17.86 5.96 22.01
CA GLU A 230 17.49 6.75 23.18
C GLU A 230 16.26 7.60 22.89
N ALA A 231 16.15 8.21 21.71
CA ALA A 231 14.94 8.95 21.33
C ALA A 231 13.69 8.04 21.26
N VAL A 232 13.84 6.79 20.80
CA VAL A 232 12.71 5.84 20.76
C VAL A 232 12.31 5.39 22.16
N VAL A 233 13.28 5.11 23.05
CA VAL A 233 13.02 4.74 24.44
C VAL A 233 12.32 5.90 25.16
N ASP A 234 12.87 7.10 25.07
CA ASP A 234 12.31 8.32 25.66
C ASP A 234 10.85 8.51 25.21
N PHE A 235 10.61 8.50 23.90
CA PHE A 235 9.28 8.67 23.33
C PHE A 235 8.28 7.58 23.79
N LEU A 236 8.63 6.30 23.71
CA LEU A 236 7.69 5.22 24.03
C LEU A 236 7.45 5.05 25.54
N CYS A 237 8.46 5.34 26.37
CA CYS A 237 8.36 5.29 27.82
C CYS A 237 7.55 6.48 28.37
N HIS A 238 7.87 7.71 27.94
CA HIS A 238 7.22 8.92 28.45
C HIS A 238 5.81 9.10 27.90
N THR A 239 5.59 8.90 26.61
CA THR A 239 4.28 9.22 25.99
C THR A 239 3.23 8.15 26.26
N LYS A 240 3.61 6.87 26.38
CA LYS A 240 2.65 5.74 26.41
C LYS A 240 2.88 4.71 27.53
N HIS A 241 3.77 4.97 28.49
CA HIS A 241 4.05 4.09 29.63
C HIS A 241 4.41 2.64 29.25
N VAL A 242 5.10 2.46 28.12
CA VAL A 242 5.64 1.15 27.74
C VAL A 242 6.83 0.84 28.65
N ARG A 243 6.94 -0.41 29.14
CA ARG A 243 8.08 -0.83 29.98
C ARG A 243 9.38 -0.73 29.17
N GLU A 244 10.33 0.06 29.67
CA GLU A 244 11.64 0.29 29.04
C GLU A 244 12.38 -1.00 28.73
N GLU A 245 12.41 -1.94 29.69
CA GLU A 245 13.04 -3.25 29.54
C GLU A 245 12.59 -3.98 28.27
N ARG A 246 11.30 -3.88 27.93
CA ARG A 246 10.73 -4.53 26.75
C ARG A 246 11.24 -3.91 25.45
N ILE A 247 11.42 -2.59 25.41
CA ILE A 247 11.91 -1.85 24.24
C ILE A 247 13.39 -2.16 24.04
N ARG A 248 14.20 -2.00 25.09
CA ARG A 248 15.64 -2.27 25.05
C ARG A 248 15.95 -3.72 24.72
N HIS A 249 15.21 -4.68 25.29
CA HIS A 249 15.36 -6.08 24.94
C HIS A 249 15.07 -6.32 23.46
N ARG A 250 13.99 -5.72 22.92
CA ARG A 250 13.65 -5.85 21.50
C ARG A 250 14.72 -5.27 20.57
N MET A 251 15.31 -4.13 20.93
CA MET A 251 16.41 -3.50 20.19
C MET A 251 17.69 -4.34 20.24
N LYS A 252 17.99 -4.96 21.38
CA LYS A 252 19.10 -5.91 21.51
C LYS A 252 18.93 -7.09 20.53
N THR A 253 17.76 -7.73 20.53
CA THR A 253 17.45 -8.83 19.58
C THR A 253 17.54 -8.37 18.12
N PHE A 254 17.12 -7.13 17.85
CA PHE A 254 17.21 -6.53 16.51
C PHE A 254 18.66 -6.44 16.02
N HIS A 255 19.57 -5.95 16.86
CA HIS A 255 20.99 -5.86 16.51
C HIS A 255 21.65 -7.22 16.35
N GLU A 256 21.38 -8.16 17.26
CA GLU A 256 21.86 -9.54 17.16
C GLU A 256 21.43 -10.19 15.84
N HIS A 257 20.16 -10.05 15.45
CA HIS A 257 19.66 -10.55 14.16
C HIS A 257 20.35 -9.90 12.96
N ARG A 258 20.60 -8.58 13.03
CA ARG A 258 21.24 -7.83 11.94
C ARG A 258 22.70 -8.25 11.75
N GLU A 259 23.43 -8.46 12.84
CA GLU A 259 24.81 -8.94 12.81
C GLU A 259 24.88 -10.38 12.32
N ASN A 260 24.04 -11.30 12.83
CA ASN A 260 23.98 -12.68 12.36
C ASN A 260 23.72 -12.75 10.84
N ARG A 261 22.78 -11.95 10.34
CA ARG A 261 22.48 -11.86 8.90
C ARG A 261 23.62 -11.25 8.09
N ARG A 262 24.40 -10.31 8.64
CA ARG A 262 25.60 -9.78 8.01
C ARG A 262 26.68 -10.86 7.90
N GLU A 263 26.85 -11.68 8.93
CA GLU A 263 27.78 -12.81 8.93
C GLU A 263 27.36 -13.90 7.96
N GLU A 264 26.09 -14.29 7.93
CA GLU A 264 25.53 -15.24 6.96
C GLU A 264 25.81 -14.77 5.53
N ARG A 265 25.54 -13.50 5.21
CA ARG A 265 25.83 -12.94 3.88
C ARG A 265 27.33 -12.94 3.54
N LYS A 266 28.21 -12.76 4.53
CA LYS A 266 29.66 -12.86 4.33
C LYS A 266 30.07 -14.30 4.03
N LYS A 267 29.49 -15.28 4.74
CA LYS A 267 29.69 -16.72 4.51
C LYS A 267 29.17 -17.15 3.13
N GLU A 268 27.94 -16.79 2.77
CA GLU A 268 27.36 -17.09 1.44
C GLU A 268 28.21 -16.52 0.28
N LYS A 269 28.76 -15.31 0.46
CA LYS A 269 29.67 -14.68 -0.50
C LYS A 269 31.01 -15.40 -0.58
N ALA A 270 31.57 -15.85 0.55
CA ALA A 270 32.82 -16.59 0.60
C ALA A 270 32.68 -18.00 -0.01
N GLU A 271 31.50 -18.62 0.14
CA GLU A 271 31.15 -19.93 -0.43
C GLU A 271 30.77 -19.87 -1.92
N GLY A 272 30.89 -18.71 -2.56
CA GLY A 272 30.61 -18.55 -3.99
C GLY A 272 29.12 -18.66 -4.36
N HIS A 273 28.21 -18.74 -3.37
CA HIS A 273 26.77 -18.65 -3.56
C HIS A 273 26.36 -17.19 -3.81
N MET A 274 26.92 -16.59 -4.85
CA MET A 274 26.42 -15.33 -5.36
C MET A 274 25.05 -15.63 -5.96
N ARG A 275 23.97 -15.28 -5.26
CA ARG A 275 22.65 -15.14 -5.88
C ARG A 275 22.80 -14.10 -6.97
N GLN A 276 23.08 -14.55 -8.19
CA GLN A 276 23.11 -13.69 -9.35
C GLN A 276 21.75 -13.00 -9.38
N THR A 277 21.74 -11.70 -9.07
CA THR A 277 20.59 -10.84 -9.32
C THR A 277 20.36 -10.98 -10.82
N ARG A 278 19.34 -11.76 -11.19
CA ARG A 278 19.00 -11.99 -12.60
C ARG A 278 19.03 -10.64 -13.32
N MET A 279 19.56 -10.59 -14.54
CA MET A 279 19.57 -9.36 -15.35
C MET A 279 18.18 -8.72 -15.47
N ASP A 280 17.10 -9.51 -15.31
CA ASP A 280 15.71 -9.05 -15.24
C ASP A 280 15.43 -8.07 -14.07
N ASN A 281 16.26 -8.09 -13.02
CA ASN A 281 16.21 -7.13 -11.91
C ASN A 281 16.88 -5.80 -12.27
N PHE A 282 17.76 -5.78 -13.27
CA PHE A 282 18.43 -4.57 -13.77
C PHE A 282 17.72 -3.95 -14.97
N PHE A 283 17.14 -4.78 -15.85
CA PHE A 283 16.41 -4.34 -17.03
C PHE A 283 14.93 -4.71 -16.92
N ARG A 284 14.06 -3.71 -17.02
CA ARG A 284 12.62 -3.90 -17.09
C ARG A 284 12.29 -4.72 -18.34
N VAL A 285 11.92 -5.99 -18.16
CA VAL A 285 11.49 -6.88 -19.27
C VAL A 285 10.30 -6.26 -20.00
N THR A 286 10.55 -5.63 -21.14
CA THR A 286 9.55 -5.10 -22.07
C THR A 286 9.21 -6.17 -23.11
N ARG A 287 8.27 -7.07 -22.74
CA ARG A 287 7.66 -8.13 -23.58
C ARG A 287 8.63 -9.17 -24.17
N LYS A 288 8.25 -10.46 -24.06
CA LYS A 288 8.62 -11.46 -25.07
C LYS A 288 8.02 -10.98 -26.41
N ARG A 289 8.86 -10.68 -27.41
CA ARG A 289 8.39 -10.60 -28.81
C ARG A 289 7.70 -11.94 -29.10
N GLY A 290 6.40 -11.90 -29.38
CA GLY A 290 5.66 -13.09 -29.79
C GLY A 290 6.36 -13.71 -31.00
N GLN A 291 6.51 -15.04 -30.99
CA GLN A 291 6.90 -15.78 -32.18
C GLN A 291 5.91 -15.45 -33.29
N VAL A 292 6.37 -14.68 -34.28
CA VAL A 292 5.71 -14.58 -35.57
C VAL A 292 5.74 -15.99 -36.15
N ARG A 293 4.58 -16.65 -36.20
CA ARG A 293 4.39 -17.86 -37.01
C ARG A 293 4.69 -17.47 -38.46
N ARG A 294 5.88 -17.83 -38.95
CA ARG A 294 6.15 -17.92 -40.39
C ARG A 294 5.38 -19.12 -40.91
N ASN A 295 4.18 -18.91 -41.44
CA ASN A 295 3.64 -19.83 -42.43
C ASN A 295 4.33 -19.51 -43.75
N SER A 296 5.34 -20.30 -44.08
CA SER A 296 5.98 -20.32 -45.40
C SER A 296 5.40 -21.50 -46.19
N ARG A 297 4.70 -21.14 -47.28
CA ARG A 297 4.37 -21.92 -48.48
C ARG A 297 3.55 -23.20 -48.31
#